data_AF-A0A937ZKB5-F1
#
_entry.id   AF-A0A937ZKB5-F1
#
_cell.length_a   1.000
_cell.length_b   1.000
_cell.length_c   1.000
_cell.angle_alpha   90.00
_cell.angle_beta   90.00
_cell.angle_gamma   90.00
#
_symmetry.space_group_name_H-M   'P 1'
#
loop_
_entity.id
_entity.type
_entity.pdbx_description
1 polymer ?
#
loop_
_entity_poly.entity_id
_entity_poly.type
_entity_poly.pdbx_seq_one_letter_code
_entity_poly.pdbx_strand_id
1 'polypeptide(L)' 'MIPTLDAADHVPLVLDALAPAREFGLLRDVIVVDGGSADGTVSLARARGARVLQA' A
#
# COMPACT_ATOMS: atom_id res chain seq x y z
N MET A 1 -5.22 0.02 7.78
CA MET A 1 -3.91 -0.66 7.69
C MET A 1 -4.07 -1.92 6.87
N ILE A 2 -3.11 -2.28 6.03
CA ILE A 2 -3.12 -3.44 5.12
C ILE A 2 -1.90 -4.30 5.44
N PRO A 3 -2.07 -5.47 6.08
CA PRO A 3 -0.99 -6.46 6.21
C PRO A 3 -0.62 -7.00 4.84
N THR A 4 0.67 -7.14 4.56
CA THR A 4 1.14 -7.49 3.21
C THR A 4 2.44 -8.28 3.29
N LEU A 5 2.57 -9.30 2.43
CA LEU A 5 3.79 -10.06 2.19
C LEU A 5 3.75 -10.54 0.74
N ASP A 6 4.78 -10.25 -0.04
CA ASP A 6 4.97 -10.64 -1.44
C ASP A 6 3.69 -10.48 -2.29
N ALA A 7 3.21 -9.23 -2.37
CA ALA A 7 1.99 -8.85 -3.04
C ALA A 7 2.22 -7.84 -4.17
N ALA A 8 3.35 -7.89 -4.88
CA ALA A 8 3.69 -6.92 -5.93
C ALA A 8 2.62 -6.83 -7.02
N ASP A 9 1.94 -7.94 -7.32
CA ASP A 9 0.86 -7.99 -8.32
C ASP A 9 -0.48 -7.41 -7.83
N HIS A 10 -0.67 -7.28 -6.52
CA HIS A 10 -1.96 -6.92 -5.92
C HIS A 10 -1.96 -5.60 -5.17
N VAL A 11 -0.87 -5.25 -4.48
CA VAL A 11 -0.71 -3.97 -3.79
C VAL A 11 -1.03 -2.77 -4.68
N PRO A 12 -0.55 -2.72 -5.95
CA PRO A 12 -0.91 -1.66 -6.88
C PRO A 12 -2.43 -1.48 -7.02
N LEU A 13 -3.13 -2.59 -7.31
CA LEU A 13 -4.56 -2.59 -7.60
C LEU A 13 -5.39 -2.13 -6.39
N VAL A 14 -5.03 -2.61 -5.20
CA VAL A 14 -5.70 -2.23 -3.96
C VAL A 14 -5.51 -0.74 -3.68
N LEU A 15 -4.29 -0.22 -3.83
CA LEU A 15 -4.00 1.18 -3.55
C LEU A 15 -4.64 2.12 -4.58
N ASP A 16 -4.67 1.72 -5.86
CA ASP A 16 -5.33 2.47 -6.93
C ASP A 16 -6.85 2.54 -6.69
N ALA A 17 -7.47 1.45 -6.20
CA ALA A 17 -8.88 1.43 -5.82
C ALA A 17 -9.22 2.35 -4.62
N LEU A 18 -8.24 2.62 -3.76
CA LEU A 18 -8.41 3.51 -2.60
C LEU A 18 -8.12 4.99 -2.94
N ALA A 19 -7.52 5.28 -4.09
CA ALA A 19 -7.13 6.64 -4.46
C ALA A 19 -8.31 7.64 -4.47
N PRO A 20 -9.50 7.32 -5.04
CA PRO A 20 -10.63 8.26 -5.03
C PRO A 20 -11.08 8.62 -3.60
N ALA A 21 -11.10 7.65 -2.68
CA ALA A 21 -11.48 7.90 -1.29
C ALA A 21 -10.49 8.86 -0.59
N ARG A 22 -9.21 8.87 -0.99
CA ARG A 22 -8.22 9.83 -0.50
C ARG A 22 -8.43 11.22 -1.08
N GLU A 23 -8.69 11.30 -2.38
CA GLU A 23 -8.93 12.55 -3.10
C GLU A 23 -10.17 13.29 -2.58
N PHE A 24 -11.25 12.55 -2.28
CA PHE A 24 -12.46 13.11 -1.68
C PHE A 24 -12.34 13.34 -0.16
N GLY A 25 -11.18 13.09 0.43
CA GLY A 25 -10.95 13.31 1.87
C GLY A 25 -11.67 12.33 2.80
N LEU A 26 -12.22 11.23 2.26
CA LEU A 26 -12.87 10.17 3.03
C LEU A 26 -11.85 9.29 3.77
N LEU A 27 -10.62 9.23 3.26
CA LEU A 27 -9.52 8.45 3.81
C LEU A 27 -8.27 9.32 3.91
N ARG A 28 -7.76 9.53 5.14
CA ARG A 28 -6.53 10.33 5.35
C ARG A 28 -5.26 9.55 5.05
N ASP A 29 -5.14 8.35 5.62
CA ASP A 29 -3.90 7.57 5.59
C ASP A 29 -4.12 6.13 5.16
N VAL A 30 -3.31 5.66 4.21
CA VAL A 30 -3.15 4.22 3.92
C VAL A 30 -1.82 3.77 4.49
N ILE A 31 -1.88 2.80 5.41
CA ILE A 31 -0.70 2.19 6.02
C ILE A 31 -0.58 0.76 5.50
N VAL A 32 0.53 0.44 4.85
CA VAL A 32 0.92 -0.94 4.50
C VAL A 32 1.86 -1.44 5.57
N VAL A 33 1.57 -2.61 6.13
CA VAL A 33 2.42 -3.30 7.11
C VAL A 33 3.03 -4.50 6.40
N ASP A 34 4.27 -4.35 5.98
CA ASP A 34 4.99 -5.33 5.18
C ASP A 34 5.73 -6.35 6.08
N GLY A 35 5.54 -7.63 5.77
CA GLY A 35 6.10 -8.76 6.51
C GLY A 35 7.50 -9.20 6.05
N GLY A 36 8.21 -8.39 5.26
CA GLY A 36 9.51 -8.72 4.70
C GLY A 36 9.45 -9.16 3.23
N SER A 37 8.68 -8.44 2.41
CA SER A 37 8.53 -8.79 0.99
C SER A 37 9.84 -8.66 0.21
N ALA A 38 10.10 -9.61 -0.67
CA ALA A 38 11.28 -9.67 -1.54
C ALA A 38 10.97 -9.37 -3.02
N ASP A 39 9.69 -9.22 -3.37
CA ASP A 39 9.20 -9.10 -4.74
C ASP A 39 9.03 -7.64 -5.24
N GLY A 40 9.42 -6.65 -4.43
CA GLY A 40 9.25 -5.24 -4.75
C GLY A 40 7.94 -4.60 -4.29
N THR A 41 7.11 -5.33 -3.54
CA THR A 41 5.86 -4.83 -2.91
C THR A 41 6.02 -3.47 -2.24
N VAL A 42 7.07 -3.31 -1.42
CA VAL A 42 7.30 -2.08 -0.64
C VAL A 42 7.52 -0.87 -1.55
N SER A 43 8.29 -1.03 -2.62
CA SER A 43 8.55 0.05 -3.58
C SER A 43 7.26 0.48 -4.29
N LEU A 44 6.45 -0.50 -4.71
CA LEU A 44 5.17 -0.26 -5.35
C LEU A 44 4.16 0.43 -4.42
N ALA A 45 4.14 0.05 -3.14
CA ALA A 45 3.28 0.67 -2.14
C ALA A 45 3.67 2.13 -1.87
N ARG A 46 4.97 2.41 -1.69
CA ARG A 46 5.48 3.78 -1.47
C ARG A 46 5.22 4.68 -2.68
N ALA A 47 5.38 4.16 -3.90
CA ALA A 47 5.12 4.91 -5.13
C ALA A 47 3.67 5.40 -5.26
N ARG A 48 2.71 4.73 -4.59
CA ARG A 48 1.28 5.13 -4.53
C ARG A 48 0.93 5.95 -3.28
N GLY A 49 1.95 6.42 -2.57
CA GLY A 49 1.78 7.28 -1.40
C GLY A 49 1.18 6.56 -0.19
N ALA A 50 1.32 5.24 -0.10
CA ALA A 50 1.07 4.52 1.14
C ALA A 50 2.25 4.70 2.09
N ARG A 51 1.96 4.84 3.39
CA ARG A 51 2.99 4.77 4.44
C ARG A 51 3.30 3.31 4.72
N VAL A 52 4.57 2.92 4.59
CA VAL A 52 4.98 1.52 4.80
C VAL A 52 5.67 1.36 6.16
N LEU A 53 5.19 0.40 6.95
CA LEU A 53 5.87 -0.13 8.14
C LEU A 53 6.44 -1.50 7.79
N GLN A 54 7.68 -1.77 8.18
CA GLN A 54 8.36 -3.04 7.95
C GLN A 54 8.77 -3.63 9.29
N ALA A 55 8.68 -4.96 9.41
CA ALA A 55 9.23 -5.71 10.54
C ALA A 55 10.72 -6.02 10.35
#